data_AF-A0A1M5CSB7-F1
#
_entry.id   AF-A0A1M5CSB7-F1
#
_cell.length_a   1.000
_cell.length_b   1.000
_cell.length_c   1.000
_cell.angle_alpha   90.00
_cell.angle_beta   90.00
_cell.angle_gamma   90.00
#
_symmetry.space_group_name_H-M   'P 1'
#
loop_
_entity.id
_entity.type
_entity.pdbx_description
1 polymer ?
#
loop_
_entity_poly.entity_id
_entity_poly.type
_entity_poly.pdbx_seq_one_letter_code
_entity_poly.pdbx_strand_id
1 'polypeptide(L)'
;MRYFNLFSDILITKGASRILISDLQRNISEVFPLEFFHVIEELKTKSIEQILSRYDIESKLLFEEYIEFFLEEEYGFISYNDWDKNFVPYSFSHHEPSKINNIFLELDDFSIFEKIKQSIENLGVQYLSICSSRKILIKEILEIESIFDGTSLEGIEIYCPYHEEINDNSLKALDKSFKRIYNLVFYNCNVKFHDFNEDSVFNFTEDNLNIKKCGIVDLKYFSTNIPKIIESKNYNSCLFKKVGIDSEGNIKNCPAFEESYGNIYKNSLEDIVKIQGFKKYWNITKNEIEICKDCEFRYICTDCRAYTEKTHINKDGLDISKPLKCGYNPYTGEWEEWSLNPLKQMAIKYYDMYGLLKID
;
A
#
# COMPACT_ATOMS: atom_id res chain seq x y z
N MET A 1 -29.73 -0.12 -30.71
CA MET A 1 -28.63 -1.01 -30.30
C MET A 1 -28.33 -0.71 -28.84
N ARG A 2 -28.11 -1.75 -28.04
CA ARG A 2 -27.79 -1.67 -26.61
C ARG A 2 -26.27 -1.69 -26.44
N TYR A 3 -25.77 -0.85 -25.54
CA TYR A 3 -24.37 -0.82 -25.17
C TYR A 3 -24.25 -1.00 -23.67
N PHE A 4 -23.36 -1.87 -23.23
CA PHE A 4 -23.04 -2.03 -21.82
C PHE A 4 -21.92 -1.05 -21.46
N ASN A 5 -22.13 -0.23 -20.43
CA ASN A 5 -21.15 0.71 -19.91
C ASN A 5 -20.70 0.24 -18.54
N LEU A 6 -19.41 -0.03 -18.39
CA LEU A 6 -18.81 -0.24 -17.09
C LEU A 6 -18.73 1.09 -16.34
N PHE A 7 -19.04 1.12 -15.03
CA PHE A 7 -18.83 2.34 -14.26
C PHE A 7 -17.34 2.70 -14.18
N SER A 8 -17.04 4.00 -14.13
CA SER A 8 -15.68 4.52 -14.28
C SER A 8 -14.75 4.15 -13.11
N ASP A 9 -15.33 3.87 -11.96
CA ASP A 9 -14.72 3.42 -10.71
C ASP A 9 -14.57 1.90 -10.62
N ILE A 10 -15.06 1.14 -11.60
CA ILE A 10 -14.75 -0.29 -11.71
C ILE A 10 -13.45 -0.46 -12.49
N LEU A 11 -12.42 -0.92 -11.78
CA LEU A 11 -11.11 -1.19 -12.36
C LEU A 11 -10.96 -2.68 -12.68
N ILE A 12 -10.70 -2.98 -13.95
CA ILE A 12 -10.34 -4.33 -14.39
C ILE A 12 -8.83 -4.45 -14.49
N THR A 13 -8.26 -5.38 -13.72
CA THR A 13 -6.83 -5.68 -13.73
C THR A 13 -6.60 -7.08 -14.28
N LYS A 14 -6.17 -7.16 -15.55
CA LYS A 14 -5.80 -8.43 -16.18
C LYS A 14 -4.52 -8.99 -15.58
N GLY A 15 -4.55 -10.21 -15.04
CA GLY A 15 -3.38 -11.01 -14.70
C GLY A 15 -3.12 -12.11 -15.74
N ALA A 16 -2.20 -13.03 -15.42
CA ALA A 16 -1.81 -14.12 -16.31
C ALA A 16 -2.90 -15.19 -16.48
N SER A 17 -3.52 -15.61 -15.37
CA SER A 17 -4.49 -16.71 -15.34
C SER A 17 -5.93 -16.25 -15.12
N ARG A 18 -6.12 -15.08 -14.52
CA ARG A 18 -7.42 -14.52 -14.12
C ARG A 18 -7.38 -13.00 -14.10
N ILE A 19 -8.53 -12.38 -13.89
CA ILE A 19 -8.64 -10.94 -13.68
C ILE A 19 -9.05 -10.64 -12.26
N LEU A 20 -8.77 -9.41 -11.85
CA LEU A 20 -9.35 -8.79 -10.67
C LEU A 20 -10.29 -7.68 -11.14
N ILE A 21 -11.54 -7.73 -10.67
CA ILE A 21 -12.47 -6.61 -10.78
C ILE A 21 -12.46 -5.91 -9.43
N SER A 22 -12.14 -4.63 -9.44
CA SER A 22 -12.04 -3.80 -8.25
C SER A 22 -13.08 -2.69 -8.33
N ASP A 23 -14.09 -2.75 -7.46
CA ASP A 23 -15.00 -1.63 -7.20
C ASP A 23 -14.31 -0.65 -6.25
N LEU A 24 -13.85 0.46 -6.81
CA LEU A 24 -13.07 1.45 -6.07
C LEU A 24 -13.93 2.35 -5.17
N GLN A 25 -15.26 2.36 -5.35
CA GLN A 25 -16.18 3.11 -4.50
C GLN A 25 -16.60 2.26 -3.29
N ARG A 26 -16.84 0.96 -3.48
CA ARG A 26 -17.19 0.00 -2.41
C ARG A 26 -15.97 -0.56 -1.68
N ASN A 27 -14.77 -0.29 -2.20
CA ASN A 27 -13.49 -0.83 -1.73
C ASN A 27 -13.41 -2.37 -1.74
N ILE A 28 -14.06 -3.01 -2.71
CA ILE A 28 -14.13 -4.47 -2.84
C ILE A 28 -13.38 -4.90 -4.11
N SER A 29 -12.64 -6.01 -4.01
CA SER A 29 -12.00 -6.64 -5.16
C SER A 29 -12.28 -8.13 -5.20
N GLU A 30 -12.63 -8.63 -6.37
CA GLU A 30 -12.98 -10.04 -6.59
C GLU A 30 -12.28 -10.59 -7.82
N VAL A 31 -11.91 -11.88 -7.75
CA VAL A 31 -11.21 -12.59 -8.81
C VAL A 31 -12.19 -13.26 -9.75
N PHE A 32 -11.99 -13.08 -11.05
CA PHE A 32 -12.85 -13.64 -12.09
C PHE A 32 -12.04 -14.38 -13.17
N PRO A 33 -12.65 -15.36 -13.86
CA PRO A 33 -12.02 -16.03 -15.01
C PRO A 33 -11.57 -15.05 -16.10
N LEU A 34 -10.54 -15.43 -16.86
CA LEU A 34 -9.93 -14.56 -17.87
C LEU A 34 -10.90 -14.22 -19.02
N GLU A 35 -11.90 -15.06 -19.26
CA GLU A 35 -12.95 -14.91 -20.25
C GLU A 35 -13.74 -13.62 -20.04
N PHE A 36 -13.97 -13.22 -18.78
CA PHE A 36 -14.64 -11.96 -18.44
C PHE A 36 -13.91 -10.74 -19.01
N PHE A 37 -12.57 -10.78 -19.06
CA PHE A 37 -11.78 -9.70 -19.65
C PHE A 37 -12.10 -9.51 -21.13
N HIS A 38 -12.16 -10.62 -21.87
CA HIS A 38 -12.44 -10.60 -23.30
C HIS A 38 -13.83 -10.04 -23.59
N VAL A 39 -14.82 -10.45 -22.79
CA VAL A 39 -16.19 -9.93 -22.86
C VAL A 39 -16.22 -8.41 -22.61
N ILE A 40 -15.58 -7.94 -21.52
CA ILE A 40 -15.54 -6.52 -21.17
C ILE A 40 -14.83 -5.68 -22.25
N GLU A 41 -13.71 -6.16 -22.81
CA GLU A 41 -12.99 -5.46 -23.88
C GLU A 41 -13.83 -5.34 -25.16
N GLU A 42 -14.63 -6.36 -25.50
CA GLU A 42 -15.54 -6.27 -26.63
C GLU A 42 -16.68 -5.26 -26.39
N LEU A 43 -17.25 -5.27 -25.19
CA LEU A 43 -18.32 -4.35 -24.79
C LEU A 43 -17.90 -2.87 -24.84
N LYS A 44 -16.62 -2.56 -24.66
CA LYS A 44 -16.09 -1.19 -24.79
C LYS A 44 -16.21 -0.60 -26.20
N THR A 45 -16.29 -1.43 -27.23
CA THR A 45 -16.18 -0.98 -28.62
C THR A 45 -17.35 -1.38 -29.51
N LYS A 46 -18.21 -2.29 -29.04
CA LYS A 46 -19.31 -2.86 -29.82
C LYS A 46 -20.60 -2.86 -29.03
N SER A 47 -21.72 -2.82 -29.74
CA SER A 47 -23.03 -3.03 -29.12
C SER A 47 -23.23 -4.51 -28.76
N ILE A 48 -24.10 -4.76 -27.78
CA ILE A 48 -24.52 -6.10 -27.37
C ILE A 48 -25.02 -6.91 -28.58
N GLU A 49 -25.86 -6.32 -29.44
CA GLU A 49 -26.38 -7.02 -30.62
C GLU A 49 -25.29 -7.35 -31.65
N GLN A 50 -24.27 -6.49 -31.81
CA GLN A 50 -23.15 -6.79 -32.72
C GLN A 50 -22.32 -7.97 -32.24
N ILE A 51 -22.10 -8.08 -30.93
CA ILE A 51 -21.37 -9.20 -30.34
C ILE A 51 -22.21 -10.49 -30.49
N LEU A 52 -23.47 -10.46 -30.03
CA LEU A 52 -24.39 -11.59 -30.14
C LEU A 52 -24.52 -12.10 -31.59
N SER A 53 -24.49 -11.23 -32.59
CA SER A 53 -24.62 -11.65 -34.00
C SER A 53 -23.55 -12.65 -34.48
N ARG A 54 -22.41 -12.71 -33.78
CA ARG A 54 -21.25 -13.55 -34.14
C ARG A 54 -21.22 -14.89 -33.43
N TYR A 55 -22.06 -15.06 -32.41
CA TYR A 55 -22.09 -16.25 -31.57
C TYR A 55 -23.16 -17.25 -32.04
N ASP A 56 -22.86 -18.53 -31.86
CA ASP A 56 -23.86 -19.59 -31.95
C ASP A 56 -24.89 -19.47 -30.81
N ILE A 57 -25.91 -20.33 -30.81
CA ILE A 57 -27.03 -20.25 -29.87
C ILE A 57 -26.57 -20.46 -28.42
N GLU A 58 -25.65 -21.38 -28.17
CA GLU A 58 -25.16 -21.70 -26.82
C GLU A 58 -24.29 -20.56 -26.28
N SER A 59 -23.36 -20.08 -27.10
CA SER A 59 -22.49 -18.95 -26.77
C SER A 59 -23.27 -17.64 -26.52
N LYS A 60 -24.44 -17.47 -27.17
CA LYS A 60 -25.33 -16.33 -26.91
C LYS A 60 -25.94 -16.36 -25.51
N LEU A 61 -26.43 -17.53 -25.07
CA LEU A 61 -27.01 -17.69 -23.75
C LEU A 61 -25.99 -17.38 -22.66
N LEU A 62 -24.79 -17.95 -22.78
CA LEU A 62 -23.68 -17.67 -21.85
C LEU A 62 -23.30 -16.19 -21.81
N PHE A 63 -23.25 -15.53 -22.97
CA PHE A 63 -22.97 -14.10 -23.02
C PHE A 63 -24.07 -13.26 -22.35
N GLU A 64 -25.34 -13.64 -22.51
CA GLU A 64 -26.45 -12.96 -21.83
C GLU A 64 -26.37 -13.14 -20.30
N GLU A 65 -26.01 -14.33 -19.81
CA GLU A 65 -25.76 -14.59 -18.39
C GLU A 65 -24.65 -13.68 -17.83
N TYR A 66 -23.56 -13.47 -18.58
CA TYR A 66 -22.51 -12.54 -18.16
C TYR A 66 -22.98 -11.08 -18.08
N ILE A 67 -23.82 -10.65 -19.01
CA ILE A 67 -24.39 -9.30 -18.98
C ILE A 67 -25.33 -9.15 -17.78
N GLU A 68 -26.18 -10.14 -17.52
CA GLU A 68 -27.08 -10.13 -16.37
C GLU A 68 -26.28 -10.07 -15.06
N PHE A 69 -25.25 -10.90 -14.92
CA PHE A 69 -24.33 -10.86 -13.78
C PHE A 69 -23.72 -9.46 -13.56
N PHE A 70 -23.18 -8.82 -14.61
CA PHE A 70 -22.59 -7.49 -14.46
C PHE A 70 -23.62 -6.41 -14.07
N LEU A 71 -24.90 -6.60 -14.41
CA LEU A 71 -25.97 -5.69 -14.02
C LEU A 71 -26.43 -5.95 -12.58
N GLU A 72 -26.53 -7.21 -12.17
CA GLU A 72 -26.93 -7.62 -10.82
C GLU A 72 -25.89 -7.20 -9.77
N GLU A 73 -24.61 -7.36 -10.07
CA GLU A 73 -23.51 -6.89 -9.22
C GLU A 73 -23.25 -5.37 -9.31
N GLU A 74 -24.05 -4.67 -10.12
CA GLU A 74 -23.96 -3.22 -10.32
C GLU A 74 -22.58 -2.75 -10.83
N TYR A 75 -21.88 -3.57 -11.63
CA TYR A 75 -20.62 -3.20 -12.26
C TYR A 75 -20.80 -2.24 -13.45
N GLY A 76 -22.02 -2.15 -13.99
CA GLY A 76 -22.32 -1.27 -15.11
C GLY A 76 -23.80 -1.18 -15.42
N PHE A 77 -24.12 -0.57 -16.56
CA PHE A 77 -25.50 -0.34 -16.99
C PHE A 77 -25.65 -0.34 -18.50
N ILE A 78 -26.88 -0.57 -18.99
CA ILE A 78 -27.19 -0.53 -20.42
C ILE A 78 -27.62 0.87 -20.84
N SER A 79 -27.04 1.34 -21.94
CA SER A 79 -27.46 2.56 -22.66
C SER A 79 -27.94 2.24 -24.07
N TYR A 80 -28.61 3.22 -24.69
CA TYR A 80 -29.21 3.12 -26.02
C TYR A 80 -28.76 4.27 -26.90
N ASN A 81 -28.81 4.07 -28.21
CA ASN A 81 -28.66 5.13 -29.22
C ASN A 81 -27.39 5.98 -29.06
N ASP A 82 -26.24 5.33 -28.88
CA ASP A 82 -24.90 5.93 -28.78
C ASP A 82 -24.66 6.82 -27.55
N TRP A 83 -25.45 6.67 -26.49
CA TRP A 83 -25.26 7.37 -25.22
C TRP A 83 -24.00 6.93 -24.45
N ASP A 84 -23.43 5.78 -24.80
CA ASP A 84 -22.17 5.25 -24.24
C ASP A 84 -21.03 6.29 -24.29
N LYS A 85 -20.99 7.12 -25.34
CA LYS A 85 -19.98 8.17 -25.55
C LYS A 85 -19.98 9.27 -24.48
N ASN A 86 -21.06 9.38 -23.69
CA ASN A 86 -21.16 10.36 -22.62
C ASN A 86 -20.53 9.90 -21.30
N PHE A 87 -20.12 8.63 -21.20
CA PHE A 87 -19.55 8.04 -19.98
C PHE A 87 -18.04 7.94 -20.12
N VAL A 88 -17.36 9.02 -19.75
CA VAL A 88 -15.91 9.14 -19.88
C VAL A 88 -15.21 8.26 -18.84
N PRO A 89 -14.14 7.51 -19.21
CA PRO A 89 -13.35 6.73 -18.26
C PRO A 89 -12.71 7.61 -17.16
N TYR A 90 -12.49 7.01 -15.99
CA TYR A 90 -11.79 7.69 -14.90
C TYR A 90 -10.34 8.01 -15.27
N SER A 91 -9.91 9.25 -15.05
CA SER A 91 -8.50 9.64 -15.22
C SER A 91 -7.68 9.20 -14.02
N PHE A 92 -6.75 8.27 -14.23
CA PHE A 92 -5.79 7.85 -13.19
C PHE A 92 -4.57 8.78 -13.10
N SER A 93 -4.73 10.06 -13.45
CA SER A 93 -3.65 11.04 -13.33
C SER A 93 -3.39 11.39 -11.87
N HIS A 94 -2.13 11.28 -11.45
CA HIS A 94 -1.74 11.57 -10.08
C HIS A 94 -1.38 13.05 -9.91
N HIS A 95 -2.08 13.73 -8.99
CA HIS A 95 -1.85 15.13 -8.63
C HIS A 95 -1.63 15.25 -7.13
N GLU A 96 -0.43 15.65 -6.73
CA GLU A 96 -0.09 15.84 -5.31
C GLU A 96 0.95 16.96 -5.23
N PRO A 97 0.64 18.10 -4.57
CA PRO A 97 1.55 19.24 -4.47
C PRO A 97 2.73 19.01 -3.52
N SER A 98 2.61 18.16 -2.50
CA SER A 98 3.68 17.92 -1.53
C SER A 98 4.94 17.34 -2.19
N LYS A 99 6.13 17.71 -1.73
CA LYS A 99 7.38 17.13 -2.26
C LYS A 99 7.68 15.78 -1.62
N ILE A 100 7.38 15.68 -0.33
CA ILE A 100 7.37 14.48 0.49
C ILE A 100 6.04 14.49 1.22
N ASN A 101 5.33 13.36 1.18
CA ASN A 101 4.05 13.21 1.83
C ASN A 101 4.23 12.54 3.21
N ASN A 102 5.06 11.49 3.29
CA ASN A 102 5.21 10.69 4.50
C ASN A 102 6.65 10.66 5.02
N ILE A 103 6.81 10.73 6.33
CA ILE A 103 8.05 10.38 7.04
C ILE A 103 7.77 9.13 7.87
N PHE A 104 8.64 8.13 7.77
CA PHE A 104 8.72 7.03 8.73
C PHE A 104 9.96 7.22 9.59
N LEU A 105 9.80 7.20 10.90
CA LEU A 105 10.85 7.43 11.88
C LEU A 105 10.96 6.25 12.83
N GLU A 106 12.12 5.61 12.89
CA GLU A 106 12.49 4.75 14.02
C GLU A 106 13.01 5.63 15.16
N LEU A 107 12.22 5.73 16.24
CA LEU A 107 12.49 6.65 17.35
C LEU A 107 13.44 6.01 18.37
N ASP A 108 14.55 6.70 18.63
CA ASP A 108 15.45 6.44 19.75
C ASP A 108 15.48 7.66 20.69
N ASP A 109 15.84 8.83 20.15
CA ASP A 109 15.91 10.12 20.85
C ASP A 109 14.81 11.09 20.40
N PHE A 110 14.10 11.70 21.35
CA PHE A 110 13.06 12.70 21.13
C PHE A 110 13.57 14.00 20.51
N SER A 111 14.86 14.31 20.65
CA SER A 111 15.47 15.50 20.05
C SER A 111 15.31 15.57 18.52
N ILE A 112 15.02 14.43 17.88
CA ILE A 112 14.80 14.33 16.44
C ILE A 112 13.56 15.10 15.96
N PHE A 113 12.53 15.25 16.81
CA PHE A 113 11.30 15.94 16.41
C PHE A 113 11.55 17.40 16.09
N GLU A 114 12.40 18.07 16.88
CA GLU A 114 12.86 19.44 16.62
C GLU A 114 13.69 19.54 15.33
N LYS A 115 14.38 18.46 14.93
CA LYS A 115 15.17 18.43 13.68
C LYS A 115 14.28 18.29 12.45
N ILE A 116 13.21 17.50 12.53
CA ILE A 116 12.34 17.24 11.37
C ILE A 116 11.21 18.27 11.21
N LYS A 117 10.84 18.99 12.28
CA LYS A 117 9.71 19.92 12.28
C LYS A 117 9.79 20.96 11.16
N GLN A 118 10.95 21.59 10.96
CA GLN A 118 11.10 22.59 9.90
C GLN A 118 11.04 21.97 8.50
N SER A 119 11.61 20.77 8.34
CA SER A 119 11.56 20.04 7.07
C SER A 119 10.14 19.58 6.73
N ILE A 120 9.33 19.22 7.72
CA ILE A 120 7.91 18.88 7.56
C ILE A 120 7.17 20.03 6.88
N GLU A 121 7.32 21.25 7.39
CA GLU A 121 6.70 22.45 6.80
C GLU A 121 7.21 22.71 5.37
N ASN A 122 8.53 22.72 5.20
CA ASN A 122 9.15 23.12 3.94
C ASN A 122 8.86 22.16 2.79
N LEU A 123 8.60 20.88 3.11
CA LEU A 123 8.30 19.84 2.13
C LEU A 123 6.80 19.57 1.98
N GLY A 124 5.97 20.10 2.88
CA GLY A 124 4.54 19.87 2.94
C GLY A 124 4.21 18.43 3.34
N VAL A 125 4.91 17.89 4.33
CA VAL A 125 4.69 16.52 4.83
C VAL A 125 3.34 16.47 5.54
N GLN A 126 2.52 15.47 5.21
CA GLN A 126 1.18 15.28 5.77
C GLN A 126 1.14 14.16 6.79
N TYR A 127 1.98 13.12 6.68
CA TYR A 127 1.91 11.98 7.59
C TYR A 127 3.25 11.64 8.21
N LEU A 128 3.23 11.38 9.52
CA LEU A 128 4.39 10.93 10.29
C LEU A 128 4.08 9.59 10.97
N SER A 129 4.78 8.53 10.58
CA SER A 129 4.75 7.23 11.26
C SER A 129 5.96 7.10 12.17
N ILE A 130 5.73 6.89 13.46
CA ILE A 130 6.75 6.80 14.50
C ILE A 130 6.77 5.36 15.00
N CYS A 131 7.92 4.71 14.94
CA CYS A 131 8.14 3.36 15.41
C CYS A 131 9.22 3.39 16.50
N SER A 132 8.84 3.15 17.75
CA SER A 132 9.77 3.16 18.88
C SER A 132 10.01 1.75 19.38
N SER A 133 11.28 1.39 19.58
CA SER A 133 11.66 0.14 20.25
C SER A 133 11.55 0.25 21.78
N ARG A 134 11.59 1.49 22.30
CA ARG A 134 11.40 1.80 23.72
C ARG A 134 9.95 2.14 24.03
N LYS A 135 9.57 1.93 25.29
CA LYS A 135 8.30 2.43 25.85
C LYS A 135 8.26 3.96 25.70
N ILE A 136 7.09 4.50 25.35
CA ILE A 136 6.84 5.94 25.28
C ILE A 136 5.83 6.28 26.36
N LEU A 137 6.18 7.20 27.25
CA LEU A 137 5.31 7.61 28.36
C LEU A 137 4.12 8.42 27.84
N ILE A 138 3.00 8.40 28.58
CA ILE A 138 1.79 9.17 28.23
C ILE A 138 2.11 10.66 27.98
N LYS A 139 2.95 11.26 28.82
CA LYS A 139 3.40 12.66 28.66
C LYS A 139 4.16 12.88 27.35
N GLU A 140 4.97 11.91 26.92
CA GLU A 140 5.77 11.99 25.71
C GLU A 140 4.88 11.90 24.46
N ILE A 141 3.80 11.10 24.52
CA ILE A 141 2.78 11.04 23.45
C ILE A 141 2.08 12.40 23.30
N LEU A 142 1.71 13.03 24.42
CA LEU A 142 1.11 14.37 24.43
C LEU A 142 2.09 15.45 23.94
N GLU A 143 3.38 15.31 24.28
CA GLU A 143 4.43 16.20 23.78
C GLU A 143 4.56 16.09 22.25
N ILE A 144 4.56 14.88 21.69
CA ILE A 144 4.59 14.66 20.22
C ILE A 144 3.45 15.42 19.53
N GLU A 145 2.22 15.28 20.02
CA GLU A 145 1.06 15.99 19.49
C GLU A 145 1.29 17.51 19.49
N SER A 146 1.81 18.06 20.60
CA SER A 146 2.05 19.50 20.75
C SER A 146 3.20 20.03 19.89
N ILE A 147 4.26 19.25 19.66
CA ILE A 147 5.43 19.67 18.88
C ILE A 147 5.01 20.00 17.45
N PHE A 148 4.03 19.28 16.92
CA PHE A 148 3.53 19.46 15.56
C PHE A 148 2.29 20.36 15.47
N ASP A 149 1.92 21.08 16.53
CA ASP A 149 0.90 22.12 16.44
C ASP A 149 1.34 23.22 15.45
N GLY A 150 0.42 23.61 14.57
CA GLY A 150 0.66 24.60 13.53
C GLY A 150 1.48 24.10 12.33
N THR A 151 1.73 22.78 12.24
CA THR A 151 2.43 22.17 11.09
C THR A 151 1.47 21.66 10.01
N SER A 152 2.03 21.28 8.85
CA SER A 152 1.34 20.67 7.72
C SER A 152 0.93 19.22 7.94
N LEU A 153 1.37 18.57 9.03
CA LEU A 153 0.95 17.21 9.32
C LEU A 153 -0.57 17.13 9.43
N GLU A 154 -1.18 16.14 8.82
CA GLU A 154 -2.59 15.81 8.96
C GLU A 154 -2.78 14.62 9.88
N GLY A 155 -1.82 13.68 9.90
CA GLY A 155 -1.90 12.47 10.70
C GLY A 155 -0.57 12.02 11.30
N ILE A 156 -0.64 11.54 12.53
CA ILE A 156 0.48 10.88 13.21
C ILE A 156 0.05 9.46 13.57
N GLU A 157 0.92 8.51 13.26
CA GLU A 157 0.77 7.12 13.66
C GLU A 157 1.95 6.73 14.55
N ILE A 158 1.69 6.04 15.66
CA ILE A 158 2.72 5.69 16.63
C ILE A 158 2.65 4.19 16.94
N TYR A 159 3.79 3.53 16.88
CA TYR A 159 3.98 2.15 17.33
C TYR A 159 4.97 2.14 18.48
N CYS A 160 4.59 1.61 19.63
CA CYS A 160 5.48 1.48 20.78
C CYS A 160 5.16 0.22 21.63
N PRO A 161 6.10 -0.30 22.43
CA PRO A 161 5.83 -1.41 23.32
C PRO A 161 4.80 -1.04 24.38
N TYR A 162 3.90 -1.97 24.68
CA TYR A 162 3.01 -1.87 25.82
C TYR A 162 3.79 -1.75 27.15
N HIS A 163 3.20 -1.02 28.10
CA HIS A 163 3.66 -0.95 29.49
C HIS A 163 2.52 -0.74 30.47
N GLU A 164 2.74 -1.11 31.73
CA GLU A 164 1.71 -1.22 32.78
C GLU A 164 1.01 0.10 33.15
N GLU A 165 1.59 1.25 32.80
CA GLU A 165 0.94 2.55 33.02
C GLU A 165 -0.21 2.82 32.04
N ILE A 166 -0.29 2.06 30.94
CA ILE A 166 -1.38 2.13 29.97
C ILE A 166 -2.59 1.37 30.50
N ASN A 167 -3.60 2.13 30.91
CA ASN A 167 -4.89 1.66 31.41
C ASN A 167 -6.06 2.52 30.87
N ASP A 168 -7.29 2.09 31.09
CA ASP A 168 -8.50 2.75 30.57
C ASP A 168 -8.57 4.26 30.89
N ASN A 169 -8.13 4.68 32.07
CA ASN A 169 -8.16 6.10 32.44
C ASN A 169 -7.14 6.91 31.63
N SER A 170 -5.93 6.36 31.45
CA SER A 170 -4.91 7.00 30.62
C SER A 170 -5.32 7.08 29.14
N LEU A 171 -5.94 6.01 28.61
CA LEU A 171 -6.40 5.95 27.23
C LEU A 171 -7.52 6.96 26.98
N LYS A 172 -8.50 7.06 27.90
CA LYS A 172 -9.55 8.09 27.84
C LYS A 172 -9.00 9.53 27.92
N ALA A 173 -7.88 9.74 28.62
CA ALA A 173 -7.25 11.06 28.68
C ALA A 173 -6.51 11.40 27.38
N LEU A 174 -5.81 10.42 26.79
CA LEU A 174 -5.14 10.54 25.50
C LEU A 174 -6.14 10.82 24.38
N ASP A 175 -7.22 10.04 24.30
CA ASP A 175 -8.25 10.12 23.25
C ASP A 175 -8.83 11.54 23.12
N LYS A 176 -9.14 12.17 24.25
CA LYS A 176 -9.67 13.54 24.30
C LYS A 176 -8.66 14.61 23.88
N SER A 177 -7.38 14.28 23.89
CA SER A 177 -6.28 15.22 23.64
C SER A 177 -5.79 15.15 22.19
N PHE A 178 -6.04 14.05 21.49
CA PHE A 178 -5.58 13.86 20.12
C PHE A 178 -6.39 14.69 19.14
N LYS A 179 -5.68 15.37 18.24
CA LYS A 179 -6.21 16.06 17.08
C LYS A 179 -5.71 15.40 15.79
N ARG A 180 -4.48 14.89 15.81
CA ARG A 180 -3.76 14.37 14.63
C ARG A 180 -3.29 12.93 14.79
N ILE A 181 -3.05 12.46 16.01
CA ILE A 181 -2.79 11.03 16.24
C ILE A 181 -4.06 10.25 15.91
N TYR A 182 -4.03 9.53 14.77
CA TYR A 182 -5.17 8.74 14.29
C TYR A 182 -4.99 7.24 14.55
N ASN A 183 -3.77 6.81 14.87
CA ASN A 183 -3.48 5.43 15.21
C ASN A 183 -2.32 5.32 16.20
N LEU A 184 -2.56 4.71 17.35
CA LEU A 184 -1.57 4.41 18.39
C LEU A 184 -1.60 2.91 18.68
N VAL A 185 -0.54 2.23 18.25
CA VAL A 185 -0.39 0.78 18.35
C VAL A 185 0.56 0.41 19.48
N PHE A 186 0.04 -0.30 20.47
CA PHE A 186 0.82 -0.92 21.55
C PHE A 186 1.10 -2.38 21.21
N TYR A 187 2.35 -2.69 20.90
CA TYR A 187 2.80 -4.06 20.56
C TYR A 187 3.41 -4.77 21.78
N ASN A 188 3.60 -6.10 21.70
CA ASN A 188 3.92 -6.96 22.85
C ASN A 188 2.91 -6.83 24.02
N CYS A 189 1.63 -6.65 23.70
CA CYS A 189 0.56 -6.51 24.67
C CYS A 189 -0.15 -7.84 24.92
N ASN A 190 0.10 -8.45 26.08
CA ASN A 190 -0.61 -9.68 26.51
C ASN A 190 -1.88 -9.38 27.32
N VAL A 191 -2.25 -8.10 27.45
CA VAL A 191 -3.44 -7.66 28.19
C VAL A 191 -4.59 -7.52 27.22
N LYS A 192 -5.75 -8.09 27.58
CA LYS A 192 -6.99 -7.87 26.85
C LYS A 192 -7.64 -6.59 27.34
N PHE A 193 -7.74 -5.61 26.46
CA PHE A 193 -8.55 -4.43 26.69
C PHE A 193 -9.98 -4.73 26.26
N HIS A 194 -10.91 -4.58 27.18
CA HIS A 194 -12.34 -4.65 26.91
C HIS A 194 -12.82 -3.22 26.66
N ASP A 195 -13.63 -3.01 25.63
CA ASP A 195 -14.38 -1.76 25.39
C ASP A 195 -13.63 -0.58 24.75
N PHE A 196 -12.97 -0.80 23.62
CA PHE A 196 -12.76 0.28 22.66
C PHE A 196 -13.74 0.09 21.49
N ASN A 197 -14.48 1.16 21.14
CA ASN A 197 -15.30 1.17 19.93
C ASN A 197 -14.43 0.89 18.70
N GLU A 198 -15.02 0.36 17.62
CA GLU A 198 -14.31 0.13 16.36
C GLU A 198 -13.63 1.40 15.81
N ASP A 199 -14.12 2.58 16.18
CA ASP A 199 -13.58 3.89 15.81
C ASP A 199 -12.43 4.39 16.72
N SER A 200 -11.93 3.57 17.64
CA SER A 200 -10.85 3.98 18.54
C SER A 200 -9.51 4.04 17.81
N VAL A 201 -8.73 5.08 18.12
CA VAL A 201 -7.36 5.22 17.62
C VAL A 201 -6.37 4.22 18.26
N PHE A 202 -6.75 3.53 19.34
CA PHE A 202 -5.86 2.64 20.07
C PHE A 202 -5.95 1.21 19.54
N ASN A 203 -4.79 0.64 19.22
CA ASN A 203 -4.66 -0.73 18.75
C ASN A 203 -3.67 -1.50 19.62
N PHE A 204 -3.96 -2.77 19.89
CA PHE A 204 -3.13 -3.62 20.74
C PHE A 204 -2.82 -4.92 20.01
N THR A 205 -1.56 -5.35 20.07
CA THR A 205 -1.15 -6.63 19.47
C THR A 205 -0.15 -7.36 20.36
N GLU A 206 -0.30 -8.68 20.43
CA GLU A 206 0.66 -9.59 21.08
C GLU A 206 1.96 -9.70 20.25
N ASP A 207 1.89 -9.39 18.95
CA ASP A 207 3.04 -9.49 18.06
C ASP A 207 4.15 -8.50 18.43
N ASN A 208 5.40 -8.94 18.28
CA ASN A 208 6.54 -8.03 18.29
C ASN A 208 6.67 -7.31 16.95
N LEU A 209 6.93 -5.99 17.01
CA LEU A 209 7.23 -5.17 15.85
C LEU A 209 8.72 -5.23 15.52
N ASN A 210 9.06 -5.52 14.27
CA ASN A 210 10.44 -5.49 13.78
C ASN A 210 10.43 -4.97 12.35
N ILE A 211 11.29 -4.01 12.02
CA ILE A 211 11.38 -3.44 10.68
C ILE A 211 11.69 -4.49 9.60
N LYS A 212 12.42 -5.54 9.96
CA LYS A 212 12.65 -6.71 9.09
C LYS A 212 11.39 -7.54 8.84
N LYS A 213 10.24 -7.29 9.48
CA LYS A 213 8.93 -7.86 9.13
C LYS A 213 8.20 -7.02 8.06
N CYS A 214 8.63 -5.79 7.76
CA CYS A 214 8.02 -4.96 6.73
C CYS A 214 8.01 -5.63 5.34
N GLY A 215 7.00 -5.34 4.52
CA GLY A 215 6.92 -5.84 3.14
C GLY A 215 6.38 -7.26 3.00
N ILE A 216 5.81 -7.84 4.07
CA ILE A 216 4.97 -9.04 3.96
C ILE A 216 3.80 -8.74 3.02
N VAL A 217 3.57 -9.64 2.08
CA VAL A 217 2.46 -9.53 1.13
C VAL A 217 1.42 -10.59 1.51
N ASP A 218 0.26 -10.11 1.93
CA ASP A 218 -0.88 -10.92 2.35
C ASP A 218 -2.17 -10.22 1.90
N LEU A 219 -3.21 -11.00 1.61
CA LEU A 219 -4.51 -10.49 1.16
C LEU A 219 -5.10 -9.47 2.15
N LYS A 220 -4.88 -9.65 3.47
CA LYS A 220 -5.40 -8.73 4.48
C LYS A 220 -4.79 -7.32 4.45
N TYR A 221 -3.64 -7.17 3.79
CA TYR A 221 -2.97 -5.88 3.61
C TYR A 221 -3.27 -5.24 2.25
N PHE A 222 -4.11 -5.87 1.43
CA PHE A 222 -4.51 -5.29 0.16
C PHE A 222 -5.49 -4.16 0.40
N SER A 223 -5.35 -3.11 -0.41
CA SER A 223 -6.18 -1.93 -0.27
C SER A 223 -6.75 -1.55 -1.63
N THR A 224 -8.07 -1.60 -1.72
CA THR A 224 -8.83 -1.29 -2.93
C THR A 224 -9.43 0.09 -2.76
N ASN A 225 -8.65 1.15 -2.92
CA ASN A 225 -9.18 2.53 -2.89
C ASN A 225 -8.54 3.39 -3.98
N ILE A 226 -9.25 4.45 -4.37
CA ILE A 226 -8.85 5.34 -5.45
C ILE A 226 -7.43 5.91 -5.25
N PRO A 227 -7.05 6.51 -4.09
CA PRO A 227 -5.70 7.01 -3.87
C PRO A 227 -4.61 5.96 -4.09
N LYS A 228 -4.80 4.76 -3.52
CA LYS A 228 -3.84 3.65 -3.65
C LYS A 228 -3.66 3.21 -5.09
N ILE A 229 -4.74 3.10 -5.84
CA ILE A 229 -4.71 2.68 -7.25
C ILE A 229 -4.01 3.73 -8.10
N ILE A 230 -4.34 5.01 -7.92
CA ILE A 230 -3.69 6.10 -8.65
C ILE A 230 -2.19 6.11 -8.35
N GLU A 231 -1.78 6.00 -7.08
CA GLU A 231 -0.37 5.90 -6.71
C GLU A 231 0.30 4.70 -7.39
N SER A 232 -0.27 3.50 -7.23
CA SER A 232 0.34 2.24 -7.70
C SER A 232 0.42 2.13 -9.23
N LYS A 233 -0.44 2.83 -9.96
CA LYS A 233 -0.40 2.90 -11.43
C LYS A 233 0.70 3.83 -11.96
N ASN A 234 1.05 4.86 -11.20
CA ASN A 234 1.97 5.91 -11.64
C ASN A 234 3.37 5.78 -11.02
N TYR A 235 3.47 5.21 -9.82
CA TYR A 235 4.66 5.22 -8.98
C TYR A 235 4.81 3.93 -8.16
N ASN A 236 5.93 3.83 -7.45
CA ASN A 236 6.12 2.78 -6.46
C ASN A 236 5.19 2.98 -5.25
N SER A 237 4.34 1.98 -5.00
CA SER A 237 3.27 2.05 -4.00
C SER A 237 3.71 1.96 -2.53
N CYS A 238 5.02 1.90 -2.28
CA CYS A 238 5.61 1.94 -0.94
C CYS A 238 6.46 3.20 -0.73
N LEU A 239 7.31 3.57 -1.69
CA LEU A 239 8.40 4.54 -1.52
C LEU A 239 8.13 5.93 -2.10
N PHE A 240 7.14 6.07 -2.99
CA PHE A 240 6.87 7.34 -3.65
C PHE A 240 6.56 8.44 -2.64
N LYS A 241 7.31 9.56 -2.72
CA LYS A 241 7.22 10.70 -1.78
C LYS A 241 7.36 10.34 -0.30
N LYS A 242 8.08 9.26 0.03
CA LYS A 242 8.38 8.89 1.42
C LYS A 242 9.86 9.03 1.75
N VAL A 243 10.13 9.30 3.03
CA VAL A 243 11.46 9.33 3.62
C VAL A 243 11.46 8.42 4.85
N GLY A 244 12.48 7.58 4.97
CA GLY A 244 12.76 6.81 6.19
C GLY A 244 13.88 7.44 6.98
N ILE A 245 13.76 7.47 8.30
CA ILE A 245 14.83 7.80 9.23
C ILE A 245 14.98 6.62 10.19
N ASP A 246 16.16 6.02 10.24
CA ASP A 246 16.43 4.92 11.18
C ASP A 246 16.76 5.44 12.60
N SER A 247 16.93 4.52 13.55
CA SER A 247 17.17 4.83 14.97
C SER A 247 18.45 5.62 15.22
N GLU A 248 19.40 5.60 14.30
CA GLU A 248 20.66 6.37 14.37
C GLU A 248 20.53 7.76 13.70
N GLY A 249 19.34 8.08 13.18
CA GLY A 249 19.07 9.31 12.46
C GLY A 249 19.52 9.29 10.99
N ASN A 250 19.90 8.13 10.44
CA ASN A 250 20.29 8.03 9.04
C ASN A 250 19.06 8.17 8.14
N ILE A 251 19.16 9.03 7.12
CA ILE A 251 18.09 9.33 6.19
C ILE A 251 18.17 8.37 5.00
N LYS A 252 17.08 7.66 4.73
CA LYS A 252 16.96 6.58 3.75
C LYS A 252 15.64 6.68 2.97
N ASN A 253 15.46 5.80 1.98
CA ASN A 253 14.17 5.65 1.28
C ASN A 253 13.07 5.07 2.19
N CYS A 254 13.48 4.16 3.07
CA CYS A 254 12.71 3.50 4.12
C CYS A 254 13.75 2.99 5.13
N PRO A 255 13.48 2.90 6.43
CA PRO A 255 14.51 2.50 7.39
C PRO A 255 15.12 1.11 7.14
N ALA A 256 14.35 0.24 6.48
CA ALA A 256 14.77 -1.09 6.04
C ALA A 256 15.85 -1.10 4.93
N PHE A 257 16.15 0.04 4.30
CA PHE A 257 17.22 0.11 3.30
C PHE A 257 18.61 0.08 3.94
N GLU A 258 19.58 -0.50 3.24
CA GLU A 258 20.99 -0.45 3.63
C GLU A 258 21.62 0.92 3.31
N GLU A 259 21.27 1.50 2.16
CA GLU A 259 21.82 2.77 1.69
C GLU A 259 21.26 3.95 2.50
N SER A 260 22.17 4.80 2.96
CA SER A 260 21.88 6.08 3.60
C SER A 260 22.37 7.24 2.72
N TYR A 261 21.61 8.32 2.70
CA TYR A 261 21.92 9.53 1.94
C TYR A 261 22.46 10.66 2.82
N GLY A 262 22.47 10.48 4.15
CA GLY A 262 22.89 11.48 5.12
C GLY A 262 22.30 11.19 6.50
N ASN A 263 22.44 12.14 7.42
CA ASN A 263 21.96 11.98 8.80
C ASN A 263 21.23 13.25 9.26
N ILE A 264 20.06 13.10 9.88
CA ILE A 264 19.14 14.21 10.24
C ILE A 264 19.73 15.21 11.23
N TYR A 265 20.75 14.80 11.99
CA TYR A 265 21.47 15.70 12.89
C TYR A 265 22.49 16.60 12.16
N LYS A 266 22.80 16.30 10.89
CA LYS A 266 23.79 17.02 10.06
C LYS A 266 23.22 17.57 8.76
N ASN A 267 22.09 17.04 8.29
CA ASN A 267 21.51 17.31 6.98
C ASN A 267 20.02 17.65 7.12
N SER A 268 19.52 18.54 6.24
CA SER A 268 18.08 18.79 6.09
C SER A 268 17.45 17.77 5.15
N LEU A 269 16.16 17.44 5.33
CA LEU A 269 15.47 16.55 4.39
C LEU A 269 15.37 17.16 2.98
N GLU A 270 15.27 18.48 2.89
CA GLU A 270 15.20 19.25 1.66
C GLU A 270 16.42 19.06 0.77
N ASP A 271 17.60 18.95 1.39
CA ASP A 271 18.84 18.70 0.66
C ASP A 271 18.95 17.23 0.26
N ILE A 272 18.57 16.30 1.15
CA ILE A 272 18.59 14.87 0.85
C ILE A 272 17.68 14.51 -0.33
N VAL A 273 16.47 15.08 -0.39
CA VAL A 273 15.50 14.82 -1.47
C VAL A 273 15.99 15.33 -2.84
N LYS A 274 17.01 16.19 -2.87
CA LYS A 274 17.67 16.66 -4.12
C LYS A 274 18.86 15.77 -4.53
N ILE A 275 19.35 14.90 -3.66
CA ILE A 275 20.48 14.02 -3.96
C ILE A 275 20.11 13.07 -5.11
N GLN A 276 21.02 12.96 -6.08
CA GLN A 276 20.87 12.02 -7.18
C GLN A 276 20.79 10.59 -6.65
N GLY A 277 19.82 9.83 -7.13
CA GLY A 277 19.62 8.45 -6.69
C GLY A 277 18.60 8.29 -5.55
N PHE A 278 18.36 9.33 -4.73
CA PHE A 278 17.34 9.25 -3.67
C PHE A 278 15.98 8.82 -4.22
N LYS A 279 15.59 9.33 -5.38
CA LYS A 279 14.29 9.04 -6.00
C LYS A 279 14.31 7.86 -6.97
N LYS A 280 15.39 7.06 -7.02
CA LYS A 280 15.61 6.06 -8.09
C LYS A 280 14.48 5.02 -8.19
N TYR A 281 13.85 4.67 -7.07
CA TYR A 281 12.74 3.71 -7.04
C TYR A 281 11.35 4.35 -7.13
N TRP A 282 11.23 5.69 -7.11
CA TRP A 282 9.92 6.35 -7.04
C TRP A 282 9.03 6.04 -8.24
N ASN A 283 9.62 5.93 -9.43
CA ASN A 283 8.86 5.74 -10.67
C ASN A 283 8.73 4.26 -11.08
N ILE A 284 9.28 3.31 -10.29
CA ILE A 284 9.16 1.89 -10.62
C ILE A 284 7.79 1.39 -10.18
N THR A 285 6.97 1.04 -11.16
CA THR A 285 5.63 0.49 -10.90
C THR A 285 5.65 -1.03 -10.94
N LYS A 286 4.61 -1.68 -10.40
CA LYS A 286 4.47 -3.14 -10.54
C LYS A 286 4.28 -3.62 -11.98
N ASN A 287 4.04 -2.71 -12.95
CA ASN A 287 4.06 -3.05 -14.37
C ASN A 287 5.48 -3.35 -14.91
N GLU A 288 6.51 -2.97 -14.18
CA GLU A 288 7.92 -3.19 -14.53
C GLU A 288 8.58 -4.28 -13.69
N ILE A 289 7.97 -4.66 -12.57
CA ILE A 289 8.48 -5.70 -11.68
C ILE A 289 8.17 -7.08 -12.26
N GLU A 290 9.21 -7.91 -12.38
CA GLU A 290 9.09 -9.27 -12.90
C GLU A 290 8.09 -10.10 -12.07
N ILE A 291 7.31 -10.94 -12.75
CA ILE A 291 6.14 -11.68 -12.25
C ILE A 291 4.98 -10.77 -11.82
N CYS A 292 5.24 -9.66 -11.11
CA CYS A 292 4.20 -8.74 -10.63
C CYS A 292 3.48 -8.02 -11.77
N LYS A 293 4.15 -7.76 -12.91
CA LYS A 293 3.54 -7.17 -14.11
C LYS A 293 2.39 -8.01 -14.68
N ASP A 294 2.44 -9.31 -14.43
CA ASP A 294 1.43 -10.28 -14.85
C ASP A 294 0.45 -10.63 -13.71
N CYS A 295 0.55 -9.99 -12.55
CA CYS A 295 -0.30 -10.23 -11.38
C CYS A 295 -1.54 -9.36 -11.42
N GLU A 296 -2.72 -9.97 -11.24
CA GLU A 296 -4.01 -9.30 -11.15
C GLU A 296 -4.14 -8.40 -9.91
N PHE A 297 -3.37 -8.66 -8.84
CA PHE A 297 -3.38 -7.86 -7.61
C PHE A 297 -2.41 -6.67 -7.65
N ARG A 298 -1.72 -6.42 -8.78
CA ARG A 298 -0.58 -5.49 -8.83
C ARG A 298 -0.88 -4.05 -8.44
N TYR A 299 -2.14 -3.60 -8.53
CA TYR A 299 -2.51 -2.24 -8.16
C TYR A 299 -3.03 -2.11 -6.71
N ILE A 300 -3.52 -3.19 -6.10
CA ILE A 300 -3.97 -3.19 -4.69
C ILE A 300 -2.91 -3.70 -3.72
N CYS A 301 -1.83 -4.28 -4.24
CA CYS A 301 -0.71 -4.81 -3.49
C CYS A 301 0.44 -3.79 -3.35
N THR A 302 1.00 -3.67 -2.14
CA THR A 302 2.15 -2.80 -1.89
C THR A 302 3.46 -3.40 -2.43
N ASP A 303 4.35 -2.56 -2.97
CA ASP A 303 5.64 -2.98 -3.53
C ASP A 303 6.84 -2.64 -2.64
N CYS A 304 7.35 -3.62 -1.89
CA CYS A 304 8.56 -3.43 -1.08
C CYS A 304 9.82 -3.60 -1.94
N ARG A 305 10.66 -2.55 -2.00
CA ARG A 305 11.99 -2.61 -2.64
C ARG A 305 13.16 -2.78 -1.68
N ALA A 306 12.92 -2.72 -0.37
CA ALA A 306 13.97 -3.00 0.62
C ALA A 306 14.34 -4.50 0.61
N TYR A 307 13.34 -5.37 0.43
CA TYR A 307 13.49 -6.82 0.46
C TYR A 307 12.94 -7.46 -0.81
N THR A 308 13.85 -7.89 -1.68
CA THR A 308 13.56 -8.37 -3.04
C THR A 308 14.19 -9.74 -3.23
N GLU A 309 13.80 -10.46 -4.27
CA GLU A 309 14.46 -11.73 -4.59
C GLU A 309 15.89 -11.55 -5.15
N LYS A 310 16.28 -10.32 -5.53
CA LYS A 310 17.58 -9.96 -6.12
C LYS A 310 17.98 -10.82 -7.35
N THR A 311 16.99 -11.16 -8.18
CA THR A 311 17.15 -12.02 -9.37
C THR A 311 17.17 -11.25 -10.69
N HIS A 312 16.62 -10.03 -10.73
CA HIS A 312 16.44 -9.26 -11.96
C HIS A 312 16.86 -7.81 -11.78
N ILE A 313 17.65 -7.32 -12.73
CA ILE A 313 18.13 -5.93 -12.80
C ILE A 313 17.75 -5.38 -14.16
N ASN A 314 17.14 -4.20 -14.21
CA ASN A 314 16.80 -3.55 -15.46
C ASN A 314 18.02 -2.87 -16.11
N LYS A 315 17.83 -2.32 -17.31
CA LYS A 315 18.88 -1.62 -18.07
C LYS A 315 19.51 -0.42 -17.32
N ASP A 316 18.79 0.16 -16.38
CA ASP A 316 19.21 1.33 -15.59
C ASP A 316 19.89 0.91 -14.27
N GLY A 317 20.12 -0.39 -14.07
CA GLY A 317 20.78 -0.94 -12.88
C GLY A 317 19.87 -1.09 -11.66
N LEU A 318 18.54 -0.95 -11.82
CA LEU A 318 17.58 -1.03 -10.73
C LEU A 318 17.04 -2.46 -10.57
N ASP A 319 16.88 -2.88 -9.33
CA ASP A 319 16.30 -4.19 -9.00
C ASP A 319 14.79 -4.19 -9.27
N ILE A 320 14.40 -5.00 -10.25
CA ILE A 320 13.00 -5.23 -10.67
C ILE A 320 12.52 -6.65 -10.33
N SER A 321 13.21 -7.34 -9.42
CA SER A 321 12.81 -8.65 -8.92
C SER A 321 11.52 -8.56 -8.11
N LYS A 322 10.75 -9.64 -8.06
CA LYS A 322 9.58 -9.76 -7.18
C LYS A 322 9.94 -9.45 -5.71
N PRO A 323 9.03 -8.84 -4.92
CA PRO A 323 9.21 -8.69 -3.48
C PRO A 323 9.43 -10.04 -2.78
N LEU A 324 10.46 -10.11 -1.94
CA LEU A 324 10.91 -11.37 -1.32
C LEU A 324 9.79 -12.10 -0.58
N LYS A 325 8.97 -11.35 0.14
CA LYS A 325 7.94 -11.89 1.05
C LYS A 325 6.58 -12.10 0.39
N CYS A 326 6.54 -12.10 -0.94
CA CYS A 326 5.34 -12.43 -1.70
C CYS A 326 5.33 -13.92 -2.09
N GLY A 327 4.47 -14.68 -1.43
CA GLY A 327 4.22 -16.10 -1.70
C GLY A 327 3.36 -16.40 -2.91
N TYR A 328 2.71 -15.38 -3.48
CA TYR A 328 1.71 -15.57 -4.54
C TYR A 328 2.30 -15.81 -5.92
N ASN A 329 1.78 -16.78 -6.67
CA ASN A 329 2.13 -17.03 -8.07
C ASN A 329 0.95 -16.72 -9.01
N PRO A 330 1.01 -15.67 -9.85
CA PRO A 330 -0.11 -15.29 -10.72
C PRO A 330 -0.38 -16.28 -11.87
N TYR A 331 0.57 -17.16 -12.20
CA TYR A 331 0.40 -18.16 -13.26
C TYR A 331 -0.35 -19.41 -12.78
N THR A 332 -0.31 -19.72 -11.48
CA THR A 332 -1.04 -20.86 -10.87
C THR A 332 -2.21 -20.43 -9.99
N GLY A 333 -2.22 -19.19 -9.50
CA GLY A 333 -3.24 -18.69 -8.59
C GLY A 333 -3.02 -19.11 -7.13
N GLU A 334 -1.87 -19.70 -6.81
CA GLU A 334 -1.57 -20.32 -5.51
C GLU A 334 -0.69 -19.43 -4.63
N TRP A 335 -0.87 -19.59 -3.32
CA TRP A 335 -0.04 -18.97 -2.29
C TRP A 335 0.85 -20.02 -1.64
N GLU A 336 2.16 -19.76 -1.63
CA GLU A 336 3.13 -20.57 -0.92
C GLU A 336 3.75 -19.78 0.23
N GLU A 337 4.21 -20.50 1.27
CA GLU A 337 5.00 -19.88 2.33
C GLU A 337 6.34 -19.39 1.76
N TRP A 338 6.48 -18.06 1.64
CA TRP A 338 7.62 -17.43 0.97
C TRP A 338 8.95 -17.78 1.65
N SER A 339 8.94 -18.01 2.96
CA SER A 339 10.15 -18.31 3.73
C SER A 339 10.72 -19.70 3.48
N LEU A 340 9.89 -20.65 3.03
CA LEU A 340 10.27 -22.03 2.73
C LEU A 340 10.68 -22.24 1.26
N ASN A 341 10.46 -21.24 0.40
CA ASN A 341 10.75 -21.38 -1.02
C ASN A 341 12.27 -21.51 -1.28
N PRO A 342 12.75 -22.59 -1.93
CA PRO A 342 14.17 -22.81 -2.17
C PRO A 342 14.85 -21.71 -3.00
N LEU A 343 14.13 -21.09 -3.93
CA LEU A 343 14.67 -20.03 -4.79
C LEU A 343 14.92 -18.73 -4.04
N LYS A 344 14.28 -18.55 -2.87
CA LYS A 344 14.39 -17.35 -2.04
C LYS A 344 15.48 -17.43 -0.98
N GLN A 345 16.06 -18.61 -0.77
CA GLN A 345 17.02 -18.84 0.33
C GLN A 345 18.28 -17.97 0.21
N MET A 346 18.76 -17.70 -1.01
CA MET A 346 19.89 -16.79 -1.21
C MET A 346 19.58 -15.35 -0.75
N ALA A 347 18.40 -14.84 -1.07
CA ALA A 347 17.96 -13.51 -0.65
C ALA A 347 17.68 -13.46 0.86
N ILE A 348 17.03 -14.48 1.43
CA ILE A 348 16.79 -14.60 2.88
C ILE A 348 18.11 -14.56 3.66
N LYS A 349 19.13 -15.26 3.16
CA LYS A 349 20.49 -15.22 3.71
C LYS A 349 21.11 -13.83 3.58
N TYR A 350 21.00 -13.20 2.40
CA TYR A 350 21.55 -11.86 2.15
C TYR A 350 21.02 -10.84 3.15
N TYR A 351 19.71 -10.85 3.42
CA TYR A 351 19.06 -9.91 4.33
C TYR A 351 19.10 -10.32 5.81
N ASP A 352 19.84 -11.39 6.15
CA ASP A 352 19.92 -11.91 7.52
C ASP A 352 18.53 -12.11 8.16
N MET A 353 17.66 -12.82 7.45
CA MET A 353 16.26 -13.04 7.84
C MET A 353 15.98 -14.40 8.47
N TYR A 354 16.97 -15.30 8.57
CA TYR A 354 16.75 -16.64 9.14
C TYR A 354 16.18 -16.60 10.56
N GLY A 355 16.58 -15.64 11.39
CA GLY A 355 16.06 -15.47 12.76
C GLY A 355 14.60 -14.97 12.84
N LEU A 356 14.00 -14.55 11.72
CA LEU A 356 12.60 -14.12 11.66
C LEU A 356 11.66 -15.25 11.22
N LEU A 357 12.22 -16.32 10.65
CA LEU A 357 11.47 -17.47 10.22
C LEU A 357 11.23 -18.31 11.47
N LYS A 358 10.02 -18.25 12.02
CA LYS A 358 9.58 -19.25 12.99
C LYS A 358 9.58 -20.58 12.24
N ILE A 359 10.60 -21.40 12.49
CA ILE A 359 10.54 -22.83 12.21
C ILE A 359 9.76 -23.40 13.39
N ASP A 360 8.44 -23.42 13.27
CA ASP A 360 7.60 -24.27 14.12
C ASP A 360 7.39 -25.62 13.42
#